data_AF-A0A2A5GYH0-F1
#
_entry.id   AF-A0A2A5GYH0-F1
#
_cell.length_a   1.000
_cell.length_b   1.000
_cell.length_c   1.000
_cell.angle_alpha   90.00
_cell.angle_beta   90.00
_cell.angle_gamma   90.00
#
_symmetry.space_group_name_H-M   'P 1'
#
loop_
_entity.id
_entity.type
_entity.pdbx_description
1 polymer ?
#
loop_
_entity_poly.entity_id
_entity_poly.type
_entity_poly.pdbx_seq_one_letter_code
_entity_poly.pdbx_strand_id
1 'polypeptide(L)' 'MGQKVASVVLFTGHEHDSETGLIYMKARFYDPDTGRFLSQDTYLGDNSNPPSLHRYLYVSSRPTYYVDKDGHCF' A
#
# COMPACT_ATOMS: atom_id res chain seq x y z
N MET A 1 -1.58 7.71 -30.12
CA MET A 1 -0.30 7.70 -29.38
C MET A 1 -0.63 7.92 -27.91
N GLY A 2 -0.68 6.85 -27.09
CA GLY A 2 -0.81 7.00 -25.64
C GLY A 2 0.52 7.49 -25.08
N GLN A 3 0.52 8.63 -24.39
CA GLN A 3 1.72 9.08 -23.69
C GLN A 3 2.00 8.06 -22.58
N LYS A 4 3.17 7.42 -22.64
CA LYS A 4 3.70 6.65 -21.53
C LYS A 4 4.09 7.66 -20.46
N VAL A 5 3.19 7.92 -19.50
CA VAL A 5 3.52 8.76 -18.36
C VAL A 5 4.57 8.02 -17.56
N ALA A 6 5.71 8.68 -17.31
CA ALA A 6 6.79 8.09 -16.55
C ALA A 6 6.28 7.83 -15.13
N SER A 7 6.42 6.59 -14.67
CA SER A 7 6.17 6.26 -13.28
C SER A 7 7.16 6.98 -12.38
N VAL A 8 6.65 7.78 -11.46
CA VAL A 8 7.48 8.52 -10.51
C VAL A 8 7.54 7.72 -9.22
N VAL A 9 8.74 7.46 -8.73
CA VAL A 9 8.93 6.88 -7.41
C VAL A 9 8.65 7.97 -6.37
N LEU A 10 7.61 7.78 -5.56
CA LEU A 10 7.14 8.75 -4.58
C LEU A 10 7.14 8.14 -3.16
N PHE A 11 5.94 7.96 -2.61
CA PHE A 11 5.72 7.60 -1.21
C PHE A 11 6.46 6.31 -0.85
N THR A 12 7.34 6.44 0.15
CA THR A 12 8.18 5.36 0.69
C THR A 12 8.98 4.56 -0.33
N GLY A 13 9.28 5.15 -1.51
CA GLY A 13 10.07 4.50 -2.55
C GLY A 13 9.26 3.62 -3.51
N HIS A 14 7.93 3.78 -3.56
CA HIS A 14 7.06 3.02 -4.46
C HIS A 14 6.61 3.84 -5.67
N GLU A 15 6.23 3.14 -6.72
CA GLU A 15 5.78 3.69 -7.99
C GLU A 15 4.39 4.31 -7.85
N HIS A 16 4.27 5.59 -8.21
CA HIS A 16 2.99 6.28 -8.30
C HIS A 16 2.46 6.24 -9.73
N ASP A 17 1.26 5.68 -9.88
CA ASP A 17 0.51 5.70 -11.12
C ASP A 17 -0.26 7.00 -11.23
N SER A 18 0.18 7.89 -12.11
CA SER A 18 -0.44 9.19 -12.34
C SER A 18 -1.83 9.13 -12.98
N GLU A 19 -2.18 8.04 -13.65
CA GLU A 19 -3.50 7.89 -14.29
C GLU A 19 -4.58 7.64 -13.23
N THR A 20 -4.26 6.83 -12.22
CA THR A 20 -5.21 6.42 -11.18
C THR A 20 -5.02 7.13 -9.84
N GLY A 21 -3.85 7.73 -9.59
CA GLY A 21 -3.45 8.28 -8.29
C GLY A 21 -3.01 7.22 -7.28
N LEU A 22 -2.94 5.95 -7.68
CA LEU A 22 -2.58 4.85 -6.80
C LEU A 22 -1.07 4.67 -6.70
N ILE A 23 -0.63 4.07 -5.59
CA ILE A 23 0.77 3.73 -5.37
C ILE A 23 0.90 2.20 -5.45
N TYR A 24 1.69 1.72 -6.41
CA TYR A 24 1.99 0.30 -6.55
C TYR A 24 3.11 -0.11 -5.60
N MET A 25 2.75 -0.84 -4.54
CA MET A 25 3.68 -1.32 -3.51
C MET A 25 4.04 -2.80 -3.72
N LYS A 26 4.32 -3.20 -4.97
CA LYS A 26 4.68 -4.57 -5.41
C LYS A 26 3.57 -5.62 -5.25
N ALA A 27 3.11 -5.92 -4.05
CA ALA A 27 2.05 -6.90 -3.87
C ALA A 27 0.65 -6.30 -4.10
N ARG A 28 0.47 -5.02 -3.77
CA ARG A 28 -0.84 -4.37 -3.72
C ARG A 28 -0.77 -2.92 -4.16
N PHE A 29 -1.92 -2.42 -4.66
CA PHE A 29 -2.14 -1.00 -4.87
C PHE A 29 -2.64 -0.35 -3.58
N TYR A 30 -1.97 0.71 -3.18
CA TYR A 30 -2.32 1.56 -2.05
C TYR A 30 -2.98 2.84 -2.56
N ASP A 31 -4.11 3.18 -1.97
CA ASP A 31 -4.82 4.43 -2.19
C ASP A 31 -4.39 5.44 -1.12
N PRO A 32 -3.66 6.50 -1.49
CA PRO A 32 -3.21 7.52 -0.54
C PRO A 32 -4.34 8.39 0.02
N ASP A 33 -5.47 8.51 -0.67
CA ASP A 33 -6.59 9.35 -0.22
C ASP A 33 -7.36 8.68 0.92
N THR A 34 -7.54 7.35 0.84
CA THR A 34 -8.18 6.56 1.91
C THR A 34 -7.19 6.00 2.92
N GLY A 35 -5.90 5.94 2.57
CA GLY A 35 -4.84 5.39 3.39
C GLY A 35 -4.92 3.88 3.56
N ARG A 36 -5.35 3.16 2.52
CA ARG A 36 -5.60 1.71 2.55
C ARG A 36 -5.14 1.01 1.27
N PHE A 37 -4.93 -0.30 1.36
CA PHE A 37 -4.78 -1.13 0.18
C PHE A 37 -6.13 -1.42 -0.47
N LEU A 38 -6.15 -1.59 -1.79
CA LEU A 38 -7.35 -1.96 -2.54
C LEU A 38 -7.66 -3.46 -2.51
N SER A 39 -6.69 -4.29 -2.11
CA SER A 39 -6.83 -5.73 -2.01
C SER A 39 -6.40 -6.24 -0.63
N GLN A 40 -6.98 -7.39 -0.25
CA GLN A 40 -6.64 -8.05 1.00
C GLN A 40 -5.19 -8.55 0.97
N ASP A 41 -4.52 -8.43 2.10
CA ASP A 41 -3.26 -9.13 2.35
C ASP A 41 -3.43 -10.65 2.27
N THR A 42 -2.39 -11.33 1.80
CA THR A 42 -2.25 -12.78 1.88
C THR A 42 -1.98 -13.23 3.31
N TYR A 43 -1.39 -12.36 4.13
CA TYR A 43 -1.30 -12.57 5.57
C TYR A 43 -2.69 -12.45 6.21
N LEU A 44 -3.13 -13.52 6.87
CA LEU A 44 -4.48 -13.61 7.43
C LEU A 44 -4.65 -12.85 8.76
N GLY A 45 -3.55 -12.37 9.33
CA GLY A 45 -3.52 -11.80 10.67
C GLY A 45 -3.22 -12.82 11.77
N ASP A 46 -3.12 -12.32 12.99
CA ASP A 46 -2.87 -13.02 14.23
C ASP A 46 -3.94 -12.60 15.24
N ASN A 47 -4.66 -13.57 15.81
CA ASN A 47 -5.70 -13.32 16.81
C ASN A 47 -5.16 -12.68 18.10
N SER A 48 -3.87 -12.84 18.40
CA SER A 48 -3.20 -12.17 19.51
C SER A 48 -2.80 -10.72 19.19
N ASN A 49 -2.88 -10.32 17.92
CA ASN A 49 -2.67 -8.94 17.44
C ASN A 49 -3.87 -8.47 16.60
N PRO A 50 -5.02 -8.12 17.20
CA PRO A 50 -6.27 -7.85 16.49
C PRO A 50 -6.19 -6.84 15.31
N PRO A 51 -5.40 -5.76 15.37
CA PRO A 51 -5.21 -4.87 14.21
C PRO A 51 -4.76 -5.59 12.93
N SER A 52 -3.96 -6.65 13.06
CA SER A 52 -3.48 -7.45 11.93
C SER A 52 -4.57 -8.18 11.16
N LEU A 53 -5.75 -8.36 11.76
CA LEU A 53 -6.90 -8.99 11.11
C LEU A 53 -7.56 -8.06 10.07
N HIS A 54 -7.26 -6.76 10.10
CA HIS A 54 -7.74 -5.81 9.09
C HIS A 54 -6.78 -5.76 7.90
N ARG A 55 -6.95 -6.72 6.99
CA ARG A 55 -6.06 -7.03 5.85
C ARG A 55 -5.91 -5.97 4.75
N TYR A 56 -6.48 -4.79 4.93
CA TYR A 56 -6.30 -3.62 4.04
C TYR A 56 -5.48 -2.50 4.69
N LEU A 57 -5.00 -2.69 5.92
CA LEU A 57 -4.19 -1.70 6.62
C LEU A 57 -2.82 -1.55 5.97
N TYR A 58 -2.34 -0.31 5.99
CA TYR A 58 -0.95 0.01 5.78
C TYR A 58 -0.29 0.24 7.14
N VAL A 59 0.73 -0.56 7.47
CA VAL A 59 1.65 -0.40 8.61
C VAL A 59 0.99 -0.05 9.96
N SER A 60 -0.09 -0.75 10.28
CA SER A 60 -0.87 -0.72 11.50
C SER A 60 -1.43 0.68 11.80
N SER A 61 -1.79 1.41 10.74
CA SER A 61 -2.20 2.82 10.79
C SER A 61 -1.14 3.75 11.40
N ARG A 62 0.15 3.41 11.29
CA ARG A 62 1.26 4.22 11.79
C ARG A 62 2.23 4.63 10.66
N PRO A 63 1.75 5.27 9.57
CA PRO A 63 2.53 5.57 8.37
C PRO A 63 3.66 6.59 8.57
N THR A 64 3.66 7.32 9.69
CA THR A 64 4.74 8.24 10.06
C THR A 64 5.90 7.55 10.76
N TYR A 65 5.72 6.30 11.19
CA TYR A 65 6.70 5.55 11.96
C TYR A 65 7.22 4.30 11.22
N TYR A 66 6.38 3.67 10.40
CA TYR A 66 6.70 2.43 9.70
C TYR A 66 6.58 2.58 8.18
N VAL A 67 7.27 1.70 7.46
CA VAL A 67 7.26 1.61 6.00
C VAL A 67 7.05 0.16 5.59
N ASP A 68 6.05 -0.10 4.74
CA ASP A 68 5.89 -1.38 4.05
C ASP A 68 6.73 -1.38 2.77
N LYS A 69 7.68 -2.32 2.66
CA LYS A 69 8.63 -2.39 1.52
C LYS A 69 8.16 -3.32 0.40
N ASP A 70 7.20 -4.19 0.66
CA ASP A 70 6.78 -5.24 -0.27
C ASP A 70 5.26 -5.36 -0.43
N GLY A 71 4.50 -4.58 0.33
CA GLY A 71 3.05 -4.57 0.28
C GLY A 71 2.44 -5.69 1.10
N HIS A 72 3.13 -6.24 2.11
CA HIS A 72 2.58 -7.26 3.04
C HIS A 72 2.62 -6.86 4.52
N CYS A 73 3.18 -5.69 4.85
CA CYS A 73 3.25 -5.23 6.23
C CYS A 73 1.97 -4.49 6.61
N PHE A 74 1.20 -5.10 7.52
CA PHE A 74 -0.09 -4.58 7.95
C PHE A 74 -0.03 -3.54 9.05
#